data_AF-A0AAI8CZI7-F1
#
_entry.id   AF-A0AAI8CZI7-F1
#
_cell.length_a   1.000
_cell.length_b   1.000
_cell.length_c   1.000
_cell.angle_alpha   90.00
_cell.angle_beta   90.00
_cell.angle_gamma   90.00
#
_symmetry.space_group_name_H-M   'P 1'
#
loop_
_entity.id
_entity.type
_entity.pdbx_description
1 polymer ?
#
loop_
_entity_poly.entity_id
_entity_poly.type
_entity_poly.pdbx_seq_one_letter_code
_entity_poly.pdbx_strand_id
1 'polypeptide(L)'
;MTDLQREEVCAYRHQKRLAGCWGACFEVACFIEHRYGWRRVDGVYALPDGRPVFLHSWNSMPDGCLLDGTADQFGEGLDIAVHPEGTPDFSRYREKYTAAHNPNEIAWLAARAYAGMSDQTFWDEQEARKMLFPGWWLADATSYLAWFRRGAAIYPMFAKMRDRYRTRGYDIAGLE
;
A
#
# COMPACT_ATOMS: atom_id res chain seq x y z
N MET A 1 -17.52 -6.07 10.42
CA MET A 1 -17.89 -6.00 8.99
C MET A 1 -18.69 -7.23 8.63
N THR A 2 -19.85 -7.09 7.97
CA THR A 2 -20.66 -8.21 7.48
C THR A 2 -20.16 -8.72 6.13
N ASP A 3 -20.61 -9.90 5.71
CA ASP A 3 -20.24 -10.45 4.39
C ASP A 3 -20.72 -9.56 3.24
N LEU A 4 -21.93 -9.01 3.33
CA LEU A 4 -22.45 -8.06 2.34
C LEU A 4 -21.56 -6.81 2.22
N GLN A 5 -21.09 -6.26 3.34
CA GLN A 5 -20.19 -5.10 3.33
C GLN A 5 -18.85 -5.45 2.67
N ARG A 6 -18.31 -6.64 2.97
CA ARG A 6 -17.09 -7.17 2.34
C ARG A 6 -17.26 -7.27 0.83
N GLU A 7 -18.37 -7.86 0.36
CA GLU A 7 -18.67 -8.02 -1.05
C GLU A 7 -18.81 -6.68 -1.77
N GLU A 8 -19.50 -5.70 -1.19
CA GLU A 8 -19.65 -4.35 -1.75
C GLU A 8 -18.29 -3.65 -1.90
N VAL A 9 -17.42 -3.75 -0.89
CA VAL A 9 -16.05 -3.17 -0.94
C VAL A 9 -15.20 -3.86 -1.99
N CYS A 10 -15.18 -5.19 -2.02
CA CYS A 10 -14.50 -5.97 -3.06
C CYS A 10 -14.98 -5.55 -4.45
N ALA A 11 -16.30 -5.55 -4.68
CA ALA A 11 -16.88 -5.18 -5.96
C ALA A 11 -16.45 -3.78 -6.42
N TYR A 12 -16.46 -2.80 -5.52
CA TYR A 12 -16.00 -1.44 -5.83
C TYR A 12 -14.50 -1.40 -6.17
N ARG A 13 -13.65 -2.09 -5.41
CA ARG A 13 -12.21 -2.22 -5.70
C ARG A 13 -11.97 -2.83 -7.08
N HIS A 14 -12.62 -3.94 -7.40
CA HIS A 14 -12.50 -4.59 -8.71
C HIS A 14 -12.99 -3.68 -9.85
N GLN A 15 -14.06 -2.91 -9.63
CA GLN A 15 -14.49 -1.88 -10.58
C GLN A 15 -13.41 -0.81 -10.82
N LYS A 16 -12.75 -0.32 -9.77
CA LYS A 16 -11.65 0.66 -9.91
C LYS A 16 -10.44 0.09 -10.64
N ARG A 17 -10.13 -1.18 -10.41
CA ARG A 17 -9.09 -1.88 -11.16
C ARG A 17 -9.44 -1.97 -12.64
N LEU A 18 -10.67 -2.38 -12.96
CA LEU A 18 -11.14 -2.41 -14.35
C LEU A 18 -11.09 -1.04 -15.03
N ALA A 19 -11.32 0.04 -14.27
CA ALA A 19 -11.18 1.41 -14.75
C ALA A 19 -9.72 1.89 -14.91
N GLY A 20 -8.72 1.06 -14.60
CA GLY A 20 -7.30 1.39 -14.76
C GLY A 20 -6.64 2.03 -13.53
N CYS A 21 -7.32 2.09 -12.38
CA CYS A 21 -6.80 2.74 -11.17
C CYS A 21 -5.95 1.77 -10.32
N TRP A 22 -4.62 1.92 -10.36
CA TRP A 22 -3.68 1.00 -9.69
C TRP A 22 -3.83 1.05 -8.16
N GLY A 23 -3.36 2.15 -7.58
CA GLY A 23 -3.36 2.39 -6.14
C GLY A 23 -4.62 3.09 -5.69
N ALA A 24 -5.79 2.68 -6.18
CA ALA A 24 -7.10 3.30 -5.90
C ALA A 24 -7.54 3.26 -4.41
N CYS A 25 -6.58 3.11 -3.49
CA CYS A 25 -6.77 3.11 -2.04
C CYS A 25 -7.53 4.35 -1.57
N PHE A 26 -7.20 5.53 -2.11
CA PHE A 26 -7.90 6.76 -1.77
C PHE A 26 -9.38 6.70 -2.17
N GLU A 27 -9.68 6.33 -3.41
CA GLU A 27 -11.06 6.26 -3.92
C GLU A 27 -11.88 5.19 -3.21
N VAL A 28 -11.28 4.02 -2.94
CA VAL A 28 -11.93 2.93 -2.22
C VAL A 28 -12.19 3.32 -0.76
N ALA A 29 -11.22 3.96 -0.10
CA ALA A 29 -11.40 4.40 1.28
C ALA A 29 -12.44 5.53 1.40
N CYS A 30 -12.49 6.43 0.42
CA CYS A 30 -13.57 7.43 0.31
C CYS A 30 -14.94 6.77 0.12
N PHE A 31 -15.05 5.75 -0.74
CA PHE A 31 -16.29 4.99 -0.90
C PHE A 31 -16.75 4.36 0.43
N ILE A 32 -15.84 3.69 1.13
CA ILE A 32 -16.12 3.06 2.43
C ILE A 32 -16.60 4.10 3.45
N GLU A 33 -15.91 5.25 3.54
CA GLU A 33 -16.27 6.33 4.46
C GLU A 33 -17.67 6.88 4.17
N HIS A 34 -17.98 7.15 2.90
CA HIS A 34 -19.30 7.67 2.52
C HIS A 34 -20.42 6.64 2.71
N ARG A 35 -20.13 5.36 2.44
CA ARG A 35 -21.13 4.29 2.44
C ARG A 35 -21.46 3.79 3.85
N TYR A 36 -20.46 3.72 4.74
CA TYR A 36 -20.58 3.09 6.07
C TYR A 36 -20.21 4.01 7.23
N GLY A 37 -19.70 5.21 6.97
CA GLY A 37 -19.26 6.16 8.01
C GLY A 37 -17.93 5.79 8.67
N TRP A 38 -17.18 4.83 8.14
CA TRP A 38 -15.88 4.41 8.70
C TRP A 38 -14.81 5.40 8.26
N ARG A 39 -14.26 6.14 9.22
CA ARG A 39 -13.35 7.26 8.97
C ARG A 39 -12.18 6.83 8.10
N ARG A 40 -11.92 7.55 7.03
CA ARG A 40 -10.73 7.38 6.20
C ARG A 40 -9.50 7.93 6.90
N VAL A 41 -8.39 7.22 6.76
CA VAL A 41 -7.08 7.59 7.27
C VAL A 41 -6.09 7.52 6.11
N ASP A 42 -5.22 8.52 5.99
CA ASP A 42 -4.11 8.54 5.05
C ASP A 42 -2.79 8.38 5.78
N GLY A 43 -1.89 7.60 5.20
CA GLY A 43 -0.56 7.44 5.74
C GLY A 43 0.28 6.54 4.85
N VAL A 44 0.92 5.58 5.49
CA VAL A 44 1.89 4.69 4.89
C VAL A 44 1.64 3.27 5.34
N TYR A 45 1.72 2.37 4.37
CA TYR A 45 1.95 0.96 4.64
C TYR A 45 3.45 0.69 4.71
N ALA A 46 3.90 0.08 5.80
CA ALA A 46 5.31 -0.09 6.14
C ALA A 46 5.70 -1.56 6.29
N LEU A 47 7.01 -1.80 6.14
CA LEU A 47 7.63 -3.04 6.57
C LEU A 47 7.57 -3.18 8.10
N PRO A 48 7.76 -4.40 8.66
CA PRO A 48 7.81 -4.60 10.11
C PRO A 48 8.89 -3.76 10.83
N ASP A 49 9.97 -3.40 10.13
CA ASP A 49 11.00 -2.49 10.63
C ASP A 49 10.65 -1.00 10.45
N GLY A 50 9.44 -0.70 9.99
CA GLY A 50 8.87 0.63 9.82
C GLY A 50 9.25 1.36 8.53
N ARG A 51 10.13 0.79 7.69
CA ARG A 51 10.47 1.39 6.39
C ARG A 51 9.22 1.56 5.52
N PRO A 52 9.01 2.73 4.89
CA PRO A 52 7.79 3.01 4.15
C PRO A 52 7.78 2.26 2.82
N VAL A 53 6.68 1.55 2.53
CA VAL A 53 6.49 0.86 1.25
C VAL A 53 5.71 1.76 0.29
N PHE A 54 4.50 2.16 0.67
CA PHE A 54 3.60 2.97 -0.16
C PHE A 54 2.88 4.02 0.66
N LEU A 55 2.58 5.17 0.04
CA LEU A 55 1.47 6.00 0.49
C LEU A 55 0.17 5.21 0.32
N HIS A 56 -0.66 5.24 1.36
CA HIS A 56 -1.83 4.38 1.41
C HIS A 56 -2.97 5.03 2.20
N SER A 57 -4.20 4.67 1.83
CA SER A 57 -5.43 5.09 2.51
C SER A 57 -6.23 3.86 2.95
N TRP A 58 -6.71 3.88 4.18
CA TRP A 58 -7.52 2.82 4.80
C TRP A 58 -8.66 3.43 5.63
N ASN A 59 -9.47 2.59 6.28
CA ASN A 59 -10.57 3.05 7.12
C ASN A 59 -10.45 2.52 8.55
N SER A 60 -10.78 3.37 9.52
CA SER A 60 -10.95 3.00 10.93
C SER A 60 -12.40 2.58 11.17
N MET A 61 -12.60 1.36 11.63
CA MET A 61 -13.90 0.82 11.99
C MET A 61 -14.31 1.26 13.41
N PRO A 62 -15.62 1.21 13.76
CA PRO A 62 -16.10 1.61 15.09
C PRO A 62 -15.57 0.77 16.26
N ASP A 63 -15.13 -0.46 15.98
CA ASP A 63 -14.55 -1.39 16.95
C ASP A 63 -13.03 -1.20 17.12
N GLY A 64 -12.44 -0.17 16.50
CA GLY A 64 -11.00 0.10 16.51
C GLY A 64 -10.20 -0.71 15.48
N CYS A 65 -10.84 -1.64 14.75
CA CYS A 65 -10.14 -2.35 13.69
C CYS A 65 -9.80 -1.42 12.51
N LEU A 66 -8.72 -1.75 11.83
CA LEU A 66 -8.38 -1.19 10.54
C LEU A 66 -8.99 -2.04 9.43
N LEU A 67 -9.63 -1.41 8.45
CA LEU A 67 -10.03 -2.03 7.19
C LEU A 67 -9.20 -1.47 6.04
N ASP A 68 -8.53 -2.36 5.32
CA ASP A 68 -7.89 -2.07 4.04
C ASP A 68 -8.69 -2.68 2.89
N GLY A 69 -9.42 -1.84 2.18
CA GLY A 69 -10.20 -2.23 1.00
C GLY A 69 -9.37 -2.52 -0.25
N THR A 70 -8.04 -2.40 -0.17
CA THR A 70 -7.12 -2.57 -1.30
C THR A 70 -5.87 -3.37 -0.93
N ALA A 71 -5.97 -4.24 0.08
CA ALA A 71 -4.85 -5.03 0.60
C ALA A 71 -4.14 -5.86 -0.49
N ASP A 72 -4.86 -6.20 -1.56
CA ASP A 72 -4.30 -6.91 -2.71
C ASP A 72 -3.15 -6.20 -3.42
N GLN A 73 -3.09 -4.87 -3.33
CA GLN A 73 -2.01 -4.10 -3.94
C GLN A 73 -0.62 -4.44 -3.36
N PHE A 74 -0.57 -5.03 -2.16
CA PHE A 74 0.67 -5.39 -1.50
C PHE A 74 1.19 -6.76 -1.91
N GLY A 75 0.39 -7.56 -2.63
CA GLY A 75 0.82 -8.88 -3.10
C GLY A 75 0.87 -9.97 -2.02
N GLU A 76 0.27 -9.72 -0.85
CA GLU A 76 0.29 -10.65 0.29
C GLU A 76 -0.88 -11.65 0.28
N GLY A 77 -1.61 -11.75 -0.83
CA GLY A 77 -2.67 -12.76 -1.03
C GLY A 77 -4.03 -12.41 -0.44
N LEU A 78 -4.21 -11.19 0.06
CA LEU A 78 -5.48 -10.69 0.61
C LEU A 78 -6.17 -9.80 -0.42
N ASP A 79 -7.48 -9.96 -0.66
CA ASP A 79 -8.25 -9.03 -1.50
C ASP A 79 -8.52 -7.72 -0.73
N ILE A 80 -9.15 -7.89 0.43
CA ILE A 80 -9.34 -6.88 1.47
C ILE A 80 -8.85 -7.46 2.81
N ALA A 81 -8.40 -6.61 3.71
CA ALA A 81 -7.89 -7.05 5.02
C ALA A 81 -8.55 -6.28 6.17
N VAL A 82 -8.83 -6.98 7.27
CA VAL A 82 -9.26 -6.36 8.53
C VAL A 82 -8.24 -6.74 9.59
N HIS A 83 -7.64 -5.72 10.21
CA HIS A 83 -6.62 -5.91 11.23
C HIS A 83 -7.12 -5.35 12.56
N PRO A 84 -7.27 -6.19 13.59
CA PRO A 84 -7.54 -5.71 14.95
C PRO A 84 -6.41 -4.83 15.47
N GLU A 85 -6.76 -3.85 16.29
CA GLU A 85 -5.77 -3.00 16.97
C GLU A 85 -4.80 -3.85 17.81
N GLY A 86 -3.53 -3.45 17.83
CA GLY A 86 -2.47 -4.13 18.57
C GLY A 86 -1.89 -5.37 17.87
N THR A 87 -2.41 -5.78 16.71
CA THR A 87 -1.79 -6.84 15.91
C THR A 87 -0.55 -6.34 15.16
N PRO A 88 0.43 -7.21 14.87
CA PRO A 88 1.61 -6.83 14.08
C PRO A 88 1.24 -6.20 12.73
N ASP A 89 0.23 -6.72 12.03
CA ASP A 89 -0.21 -6.17 10.75
C ASP A 89 -0.84 -4.79 10.87
N PHE A 90 -1.61 -4.53 11.94
CA PHE A 90 -2.14 -3.19 12.21
C PHE A 90 -1.00 -2.17 12.33
N SER A 91 0.11 -2.54 13.00
CA SER A 91 1.25 -1.65 13.21
C SER A 91 1.99 -1.25 11.93
N ARG A 92 1.76 -1.97 10.82
CA ARG A 92 2.31 -1.64 9.50
C ARG A 92 1.65 -0.43 8.89
N TYR A 93 0.46 -0.05 9.36
CA TYR A 93 -0.26 1.14 8.90
C TYR A 93 0.03 2.28 9.87
N ARG A 94 0.74 3.30 9.39
CA ARG A 94 1.14 4.45 10.20
C ARG A 94 0.96 5.75 9.48
N GLU A 95 0.91 6.84 10.23
CA GLU A 95 0.98 8.18 9.66
C GLU A 95 2.27 8.38 8.84
N LYS A 96 2.17 9.26 7.83
CA LYS A 96 3.30 9.63 6.99
C LYS A 96 4.29 10.51 7.77
N TYR A 97 5.56 10.18 7.70
CA TYR A 97 6.65 11.05 8.15
C TYR A 97 7.00 12.04 7.04
N THR A 98 6.74 13.32 7.30
CA THR A 98 7.02 14.42 6.37
C THR A 98 8.35 15.10 6.71
N ALA A 99 8.77 16.09 5.94
CA ALA A 99 9.92 16.93 6.31
C ALA A 99 9.70 17.62 7.67
N ALA A 100 8.47 18.09 7.95
CA ALA A 100 8.12 18.69 9.24
C ALA A 100 7.93 17.66 10.36
N HIS A 101 7.69 16.39 10.01
CA HIS A 101 7.59 15.27 10.95
C HIS A 101 8.73 14.27 10.72
N ASN A 102 9.95 14.80 10.51
CA ASN A 102 11.13 14.01 10.20
C ASN A 102 11.64 13.33 11.49
N PRO A 103 11.72 12.00 11.53
CA PRO A 103 12.19 11.30 12.72
C PRO A 103 13.64 11.58 13.13
N ASN A 104 14.50 12.05 12.22
CA ASN A 104 15.84 12.53 12.57
C ASN A 104 15.84 13.85 13.33
N GLU A 105 14.75 14.62 13.26
CA GLU A 105 14.65 15.96 13.84
C GLU A 105 13.73 15.99 15.07
N ILE A 106 12.98 14.91 15.31
CA ILE A 106 11.92 14.85 16.33
C ILE A 106 12.18 13.73 17.32
N ALA A 107 12.59 14.12 18.54
CA ALA A 107 12.98 13.19 19.59
C ALA A 107 11.88 12.18 20.00
N TRP A 108 10.60 12.56 20.00
CA TRP A 108 9.52 11.65 20.41
C TRP A 108 9.23 10.54 19.37
N LEU A 109 9.77 10.66 18.16
CA LEU A 109 9.73 9.59 17.15
C LEU A 109 10.83 8.54 17.34
N ALA A 110 11.82 8.77 18.23
CA ALA A 110 12.97 7.89 18.42
C ALA A 110 12.62 6.47 18.89
N ALA A 111 11.46 6.27 19.53
CA ALA A 111 11.00 4.95 19.99
C ALA A 111 10.25 4.16 18.90
N ARG A 112 10.05 4.72 17.69
CA ARG A 112 9.38 4.05 16.58
C ARG A 112 10.39 3.20 15.80
N ALA A 113 9.92 2.11 15.19
CA ALA A 113 10.78 1.16 14.48
C ALA A 113 11.62 1.79 13.36
N TYR A 114 11.11 2.85 12.72
CA TYR A 114 11.78 3.57 11.65
C TYR A 114 11.90 5.06 11.98
N ALA A 115 13.04 5.45 12.56
CA ALA A 115 13.33 6.82 12.94
C ALA A 115 14.41 7.50 12.05
N GLY A 116 14.71 6.93 10.88
CA GLY A 116 15.93 7.28 10.14
C GLY A 116 15.85 8.43 9.14
N MET A 117 14.65 8.89 8.74
CA MET A 117 14.40 10.06 7.86
C MET A 117 12.89 10.18 7.50
N SER A 118 12.51 11.24 6.80
CA SER A 118 11.17 11.37 6.20
C SER A 118 10.90 10.30 5.13
N ASP A 119 9.63 9.95 4.91
CA ASP A 119 9.26 8.90 3.97
C ASP A 119 9.63 9.26 2.51
N GLN A 120 9.49 10.55 2.16
CA GLN A 120 9.86 11.03 0.83
C GLN A 120 11.37 10.91 0.60
N THR A 121 12.18 11.31 1.58
CA THR A 121 13.65 11.18 1.51
C THR A 121 14.06 9.72 1.30
N PHE A 122 13.43 8.80 2.04
CA PHE A 122 13.68 7.37 1.85
C PHE A 122 13.39 6.93 0.42
N TRP A 123 12.21 7.22 -0.11
CA TRP A 123 11.85 6.81 -1.46
C TRP A 123 12.79 7.42 -2.50
N ASP A 124 13.13 8.70 -2.37
CA ASP A 124 14.04 9.38 -3.30
C ASP A 124 15.44 8.76 -3.28
N GLU A 125 15.99 8.47 -2.10
CA GLU A 125 17.29 7.82 -1.95
C GLU A 125 17.30 6.38 -2.49
N GLN A 126 16.29 5.58 -2.16
CA GLN A 126 16.21 4.19 -2.64
C GLN A 126 15.94 4.13 -4.15
N GLU A 127 15.16 5.06 -4.70
CA GLU A 127 14.93 5.20 -6.13
C GLU A 127 16.22 5.57 -6.88
N ALA A 128 17.01 6.49 -6.33
CA ALA A 128 18.31 6.85 -6.88
C ALA A 128 19.28 5.65 -6.90
N ARG A 129 19.20 4.78 -5.88
CA ARG A 129 19.98 3.54 -5.77
C ARG A 129 19.38 2.35 -6.54
N LYS A 130 18.22 2.51 -7.18
CA LYS A 130 17.48 1.43 -7.88
C LYS A 130 17.12 0.23 -7.00
N MET A 131 16.82 0.50 -5.73
CA MET A 131 16.45 -0.53 -4.75
C MET A 131 14.93 -0.79 -4.67
N LEU A 132 14.11 0.05 -5.29
CA LEU A 132 12.64 -0.07 -5.26
C LEU A 132 12.07 -0.86 -6.45
N PHE A 133 12.67 -2.01 -6.75
CA PHE A 133 12.19 -2.88 -7.83
C PHE A 133 10.79 -3.48 -7.50
N PRO A 134 10.03 -3.95 -8.49
CA PRO A 134 8.69 -4.50 -8.25
C PRO A 134 8.70 -5.61 -7.19
N GLY A 135 7.97 -5.43 -6.09
CA GLY A 135 7.91 -6.40 -5.00
C GLY A 135 9.09 -6.36 -4.02
N TRP A 136 9.93 -5.31 -4.03
CA TRP A 136 11.09 -5.17 -3.12
C TRP A 136 10.77 -5.32 -1.63
N TRP A 137 9.51 -5.11 -1.23
CA TRP A 137 9.03 -5.22 0.14
C TRP A 137 8.62 -6.64 0.53
N LEU A 138 8.62 -7.59 -0.40
CA LEU A 138 8.26 -8.98 -0.17
C LEU A 138 9.51 -9.81 0.05
N ALA A 139 9.49 -10.69 1.06
CA ALA A 139 10.56 -11.67 1.26
C ALA A 139 10.66 -12.64 0.05
N ASP A 140 9.51 -12.97 -0.54
CA ASP A 140 9.40 -13.69 -1.80
C ASP A 140 8.42 -12.96 -2.74
N ALA A 141 8.95 -12.36 -3.80
CA ALA A 141 8.16 -11.63 -4.79
C ALA A 141 7.57 -12.53 -5.90
N THR A 142 7.84 -13.84 -5.93
CA THR A 142 7.49 -14.73 -7.05
C THR A 142 6.01 -14.69 -7.39
N SER A 143 5.15 -14.84 -6.38
CA SER A 143 3.68 -14.82 -6.55
C SER A 143 3.18 -13.45 -6.99
N TYR A 144 3.75 -12.37 -6.43
CA TYR A 144 3.42 -11.00 -6.80
C TYR A 144 3.81 -10.70 -8.25
N LEU A 145 5.03 -11.08 -8.68
CA LEU A 145 5.49 -10.90 -10.06
C LEU A 145 4.66 -11.72 -11.06
N ALA A 146 4.26 -12.94 -10.69
CA ALA A 146 3.37 -13.74 -11.52
C ALA A 146 1.96 -13.13 -11.65
N TRP A 147 1.40 -12.64 -10.54
CA TRP A 147 0.14 -11.88 -10.55
C TRP A 147 0.25 -10.61 -11.38
N PHE A 148 1.33 -9.86 -11.22
CA PHE A 148 1.60 -8.63 -11.97
C PHE A 148 1.66 -8.91 -13.48
N ARG A 149 2.42 -9.94 -13.91
CA ARG A 149 2.52 -10.33 -15.32
C ARG A 149 1.17 -10.70 -15.93
N ARG A 150 0.39 -11.53 -15.24
CA ARG A 150 -0.97 -11.86 -15.67
C ARG A 150 -1.84 -10.60 -15.75
N GLY A 151 -1.73 -9.72 -14.77
CA GLY A 151 -2.42 -8.44 -14.74
C GLY A 151 -2.03 -7.54 -15.91
N ALA A 152 -0.77 -7.53 -16.35
CA ALA A 152 -0.30 -6.75 -17.49
C ALA A 152 -0.91 -7.20 -18.83
N ALA A 153 -1.28 -8.48 -18.95
CA ALA A 153 -1.97 -9.00 -20.12
C ALA A 153 -3.46 -8.63 -20.16
N ILE A 154 -4.08 -8.35 -19.00
CA ILE A 154 -5.52 -8.14 -18.87
C ILE A 154 -5.87 -6.65 -18.66
N TYR A 155 -5.01 -5.93 -17.94
CA TYR A 155 -5.27 -4.58 -17.46
C TYR A 155 -4.18 -3.59 -17.97
N PRO A 156 -4.54 -2.60 -18.79
CA PRO A 156 -3.58 -1.63 -19.36
C PRO A 156 -2.71 -0.89 -18.33
N MET A 157 -3.22 -0.70 -17.12
CA MET A 157 -2.50 -0.07 -16.00
C MET A 157 -1.25 -0.86 -15.53
N PHE A 158 -1.29 -2.19 -15.54
CA PHE A 158 -0.17 -3.04 -15.14
C PHE A 158 0.95 -2.94 -16.18
N ALA A 159 0.59 -2.94 -17.47
CA ALA A 159 1.52 -2.67 -18.56
C ALA A 159 2.16 -1.28 -18.42
N LYS A 160 1.35 -0.23 -18.17
CA LYS A 160 1.85 1.13 -17.92
C LYS A 160 2.80 1.19 -16.73
N MET A 161 2.52 0.45 -15.66
CA MET A 161 3.39 0.40 -14.48
C MET A 161 4.71 -0.32 -14.77
N ARG A 162 4.69 -1.46 -15.48
CA ARG A 162 5.91 -2.12 -15.99
C ARG A 162 6.74 -1.16 -16.84
N ASP A 163 6.11 -0.47 -17.77
CA ASP A 163 6.80 0.44 -18.68
C ASP A 163 7.39 1.63 -17.93
N ARG A 164 6.74 2.12 -16.85
CA ARG A 164 7.33 3.10 -15.94
C ARG A 164 8.57 2.57 -15.22
N TYR A 165 8.55 1.33 -14.73
CA TYR A 165 9.76 0.70 -14.16
C TYR A 165 10.89 0.64 -15.20
N ARG A 166 10.57 0.25 -16.45
CA ARG A 166 11.53 0.24 -17.56
C ARG A 166 12.13 1.62 -17.82
N THR A 167 11.29 2.66 -17.95
CA THR A 167 11.74 4.05 -18.19
C THR A 167 12.58 4.58 -17.02
N ARG A 168 12.32 4.13 -15.80
CA ARG A 168 13.11 4.47 -14.61
C ARG A 168 14.40 3.66 -14.49
N GLY A 169 14.70 2.74 -15.43
CA GLY A 169 15.94 1.98 -15.47
C GLY A 169 15.99 0.80 -14.48
N TYR A 170 14.84 0.28 -14.06
CA TYR A 170 14.78 -0.95 -13.30
C TYR A 170 14.94 -2.17 -14.20
N ASP A 171 15.56 -3.23 -13.67
CA ASP A 171 15.43 -4.56 -14.26
C ASP A 171 13.97 -5.02 -14.12
N ILE A 172 13.38 -5.34 -15.27
CA ILE A 172 11.99 -5.77 -15.38
C ILE A 172 11.85 -7.17 -15.99
N ALA A 173 12.93 -7.96 -16.08
CA ALA A 173 12.87 -9.30 -16.65
C ALA A 173 11.80 -10.18 -15.96
N GLY A 174 11.58 -9.98 -14.66
CA GLY A 174 10.52 -10.66 -13.90
C GLY A 174 9.09 -10.17 -14.17
N LEU A 175 8.91 -9.10 -14.94
CA LEU A 175 7.62 -8.50 -15.32
C LEU A 175 7.24 -8.74 -16.80
N GLU A 176 8.08 -9.43 -17.57
CA GLU A 176 7.85 -9.77 -18.98
C GLU A 176 7.30 -11.19 -19.16
#